data_AF-A0A2M9T2B4-F1
#
_entry.id   AF-A0A2M9T2B4-F1
#
_cell.length_a   1.000
_cell.length_b   1.000
_cell.length_c   1.000
_cell.angle_alpha   90.00
_cell.angle_beta   90.00
_cell.angle_gamma   90.00
#
_symmetry.space_group_name_H-M   'P 1'
#
loop_
_entity.id
_entity.type
_entity.pdbx_description
1 polymer ?
#
loop_
_entity_poly.entity_id
_entity_poly.type
_entity_poly.pdbx_seq_one_letter_code
_entity_poly.pdbx_strand_id
1 'polypeptide(L)'
;MKPVTNPPIQHIIRTICARAGLPHLAVYTTESSDYNGFAAGPYIGRSLIALTSETLKLPHDALAGVIAHEAVHVKKRDVLTAQLLQFAFIMVISSIIAGVYEAAAHWLETHRAATFLIGWTLIVLLYPAFRSWLVQWMEVRADHLGATLLDGGNDQMANALAILSKNQDQAIEQAHSYHIDAKEKDDEEEDAFAEDGSFTFEREDWFSRFSKFQLSPHPPMYWRIHSLRTTETGWSTQKLRLWWRDCWRESLPDFVKEWLHI
;
A
#
# COMPACT_ATOMS: atom_id res chain seq x y z
N MET A 1 -23.09 -0.66 -2.14
CA MET A 1 -22.45 -1.92 -1.70
C MET A 1 -23.53 -2.96 -1.47
N LYS A 2 -23.36 -4.18 -1.99
CA LYS A 2 -24.29 -5.31 -1.82
C LYS A 2 -23.58 -6.45 -1.08
N PRO A 3 -24.26 -7.25 -0.24
CA PRO A 3 -23.62 -8.40 0.39
C PRO A 3 -23.21 -9.42 -0.68
N VAL A 4 -22.08 -10.11 -0.49
CA VAL A 4 -21.65 -11.17 -1.40
C VAL A 4 -22.57 -12.39 -1.25
N THR A 5 -23.27 -12.78 -2.32
CA THR A 5 -24.28 -13.85 -2.29
C THR A 5 -23.81 -15.18 -2.88
N ASN A 6 -22.69 -15.21 -3.59
CA ASN A 6 -22.17 -16.40 -4.27
C ASN A 6 -21.77 -17.50 -3.24
N PRO A 7 -22.38 -18.71 -3.25
CA PRO A 7 -22.17 -19.69 -2.18
C PRO A 7 -20.71 -20.21 -2.03
N PRO A 8 -19.98 -20.58 -3.11
CA PRO A 8 -18.55 -20.84 -3.04
C PRO A 8 -17.74 -19.73 -2.37
N ILE A 9 -17.94 -18.46 -2.77
CA ILE A 9 -17.19 -17.32 -2.24
C ILE A 9 -17.55 -17.09 -0.76
N GLN A 10 -18.82 -17.23 -0.39
CA GLN A 10 -19.22 -17.15 1.01
C GLN A 10 -18.57 -18.23 1.88
N HIS A 11 -18.33 -19.42 1.34
CA HIS A 11 -17.60 -20.46 2.07
C HIS A 11 -16.16 -20.02 2.35
N ILE A 12 -15.47 -19.48 1.35
CA ILE A 12 -14.11 -18.93 1.51
C ILE A 12 -14.10 -17.82 2.56
N ILE A 13 -15.01 -16.85 2.44
CA ILE A 13 -15.15 -15.75 3.40
C ILE A 13 -15.34 -16.29 4.82
N ARG A 14 -16.29 -17.20 5.04
CA ARG A 14 -16.56 -17.78 6.36
C ARG A 14 -15.33 -18.50 6.92
N THR A 15 -14.65 -19.28 6.11
CA THR A 15 -13.45 -20.02 6.55
C THR A 15 -12.33 -19.09 6.97
N ILE A 16 -12.00 -18.08 6.15
CA ILE A 16 -10.93 -17.12 6.45
C ILE A 16 -11.30 -16.23 7.64
N CYS A 17 -12.52 -15.69 7.68
CA CYS A 17 -12.99 -14.88 8.79
C CYS A 17 -13.03 -15.67 10.11
N ALA A 18 -13.41 -16.95 10.08
CA ALA A 18 -13.34 -17.82 11.26
C ALA A 18 -11.90 -18.02 11.74
N ARG A 19 -10.95 -18.33 10.84
CA ARG A 19 -9.51 -18.43 11.16
C ARG A 19 -8.94 -17.11 11.70
N ALA A 20 -9.42 -15.98 11.19
CA ALA A 20 -9.03 -14.66 11.67
C ALA A 20 -9.58 -14.35 13.08
N GLY A 21 -10.58 -15.10 13.57
CA GLY A 21 -11.31 -14.80 14.81
C GLY A 21 -12.36 -13.70 14.65
N LEU A 22 -12.88 -13.52 13.43
CA LEU A 22 -13.83 -12.49 13.03
C LEU A 22 -15.08 -13.10 12.36
N PRO A 23 -15.79 -14.07 12.97
CA PRO A 23 -16.82 -14.87 12.30
C PRO A 23 -18.04 -14.07 11.79
N HIS A 24 -18.25 -12.86 12.30
CA HIS A 24 -19.35 -11.96 11.91
C HIS A 24 -18.89 -10.80 11.02
N LEU A 25 -17.66 -10.83 10.51
CA LEU A 25 -17.15 -9.78 9.63
C LEU A 25 -17.97 -9.75 8.33
N ALA A 26 -18.58 -8.61 8.06
CA ALA A 26 -19.38 -8.44 6.85
C ALA A 26 -18.47 -8.18 5.66
N VAL A 27 -18.72 -8.91 4.56
CA VAL A 27 -18.03 -8.71 3.29
C VAL A 27 -19.04 -8.27 2.24
N TYR A 28 -18.75 -7.14 1.61
CA TYR A 28 -19.59 -6.52 0.60
C TYR A 28 -18.88 -6.45 -0.73
N THR A 29 -19.67 -6.40 -1.80
CA THR A 29 -19.21 -6.11 -3.15
C THR A 29 -19.58 -4.69 -3.56
N THR A 30 -18.71 -4.07 -4.34
CA THR A 30 -18.95 -2.81 -5.05
C THR A 30 -18.68 -3.00 -6.53
N GLU A 31 -19.47 -2.36 -7.39
CA GLU A 31 -19.22 -2.41 -8.84
C GLU A 31 -18.03 -1.50 -9.16
N SER A 32 -16.98 -2.08 -9.74
CA SER A 32 -15.79 -1.38 -10.22
C SER A 32 -15.01 -2.33 -11.12
N SER A 33 -14.43 -1.79 -12.20
CA SER A 33 -13.53 -2.49 -13.12
C SER A 33 -12.14 -2.76 -12.55
N ASP A 34 -11.83 -2.24 -11.36
CA ASP A 34 -10.53 -2.39 -10.75
C ASP A 34 -10.47 -3.67 -9.92
N TYR A 35 -9.31 -4.32 -9.88
CA TYR A 35 -9.07 -5.42 -8.95
C TYR A 35 -8.62 -4.84 -7.61
N ASN A 36 -9.56 -4.65 -6.69
CA ASN A 36 -9.30 -4.07 -5.38
C ASN A 36 -10.16 -4.67 -4.25
N GLY A 37 -9.60 -4.69 -3.06
CA GLY A 37 -10.28 -5.02 -1.81
C GLY A 37 -9.77 -4.11 -0.70
N PHE A 38 -10.64 -3.68 0.22
CA PHE A 38 -10.21 -2.87 1.35
C PHE A 38 -11.06 -3.10 2.60
N ALA A 39 -10.39 -3.12 3.74
CA ALA A 39 -10.99 -3.06 5.06
C ALA A 39 -11.43 -1.62 5.38
N ALA A 40 -12.69 -1.46 5.80
CA ALA A 40 -13.25 -0.19 6.23
C ALA A 40 -13.79 -0.27 7.66
N GLY A 41 -13.61 0.79 8.44
CA GLY A 41 -14.18 0.94 9.78
C GLY A 41 -13.14 0.89 10.91
N PRO A 42 -13.30 1.71 11.97
CA PRO A 42 -12.29 1.86 13.03
C PRO A 42 -12.31 0.74 14.09
N TYR A 43 -13.42 0.01 14.21
CA TYR A 43 -13.60 -1.01 15.25
C TYR A 43 -14.04 -2.32 14.63
N ILE A 44 -13.55 -3.45 15.16
CA ILE A 44 -13.88 -4.81 14.70
C ILE A 44 -15.41 -5.03 14.55
N GLY A 45 -16.22 -4.62 15.52
CA GLY A 45 -17.68 -4.78 15.48
C GLY A 45 -18.43 -3.83 14.54
N ARG A 46 -17.72 -2.88 13.92
CA ARG A 46 -18.25 -1.91 12.94
C ARG A 46 -17.33 -1.80 11.72
N SER A 47 -16.59 -2.86 11.42
CA SER A 47 -15.76 -2.93 10.21
C SER A 47 -16.34 -3.92 9.22
N LEU A 48 -15.98 -3.71 7.97
CA LEU A 48 -16.37 -4.53 6.84
C LEU A 48 -15.20 -4.65 5.88
N ILE A 49 -15.24 -5.68 5.04
CA ILE A 49 -14.37 -5.77 3.86
C ILE A 49 -15.22 -5.42 2.64
N ALA A 50 -14.77 -4.49 1.83
CA ALA A 50 -15.36 -4.21 0.53
C ALA A 50 -14.45 -4.79 -0.56
N LEU A 51 -15.02 -5.60 -1.44
CA LEU A 51 -14.35 -6.17 -2.62
C LEU A 51 -14.99 -5.57 -3.88
N THR A 52 -14.21 -5.36 -4.93
CA THR A 52 -14.76 -4.99 -6.24
C THR A 52 -15.34 -6.21 -6.95
N SER A 53 -16.24 -5.98 -7.91
CA SER A 53 -16.83 -7.04 -8.71
C SER A 53 -15.79 -7.82 -9.52
N GLU A 54 -14.73 -7.18 -10.03
CA GLU A 54 -13.61 -7.87 -10.69
C GLU A 54 -12.79 -8.73 -9.72
N THR A 55 -12.58 -8.27 -8.49
CA THR A 55 -11.87 -9.06 -7.46
C THR A 55 -12.58 -10.39 -7.17
N LEU A 56 -13.91 -10.41 -7.22
CA LEU A 56 -14.69 -11.63 -7.03
C LEU A 56 -14.51 -12.65 -8.17
N LYS A 57 -13.98 -12.24 -9.33
CA LYS A 57 -13.69 -13.13 -10.47
C LYS A 57 -12.31 -13.79 -10.37
N LEU A 58 -11.48 -13.38 -9.41
CA LEU A 58 -10.19 -14.00 -9.18
C LEU A 58 -10.34 -15.50 -8.86
N PRO A 59 -9.32 -16.32 -9.18
CA PRO A 59 -9.28 -17.71 -8.74
C PRO A 59 -9.49 -17.80 -7.22
N HIS A 60 -10.21 -18.83 -6.77
CA HIS A 60 -10.59 -18.96 -5.36
C HIS A 60 -9.40 -18.86 -4.39
N ASP A 61 -8.24 -19.41 -4.74
CA ASP A 61 -7.04 -19.34 -3.92
C ASP A 61 -6.49 -17.92 -3.80
N ALA A 62 -6.55 -17.14 -4.88
CA ALA A 62 -6.13 -15.74 -4.91
C ALA A 62 -7.11 -14.85 -4.14
N LEU A 63 -8.41 -15.07 -4.33
CA LEU A 63 -9.48 -14.40 -3.60
C LEU A 63 -9.37 -14.66 -2.09
N ALA A 64 -9.07 -15.90 -1.68
CA ALA A 64 -8.81 -16.24 -0.29
C ALA A 64 -7.63 -15.43 0.28
N GLY A 65 -6.56 -15.23 -0.51
CA GLY A 65 -5.42 -14.39 -0.15
C GLY A 65 -5.80 -12.93 0.10
N VAL A 66 -6.56 -12.32 -0.82
CA VAL A 66 -7.05 -10.93 -0.65
C VAL A 66 -7.91 -10.81 0.61
N ILE A 67 -8.87 -11.72 0.81
CA ILE A 67 -9.73 -11.70 2.02
C ILE A 67 -8.91 -11.90 3.29
N ALA A 68 -7.89 -12.78 3.27
CA ALA A 68 -7.03 -13.02 4.42
C ALA A 68 -6.20 -11.78 4.78
N HIS A 69 -5.67 -11.07 3.77
CA HIS A 69 -4.96 -9.81 3.94
C HIS A 69 -5.89 -8.75 4.58
N GLU A 70 -7.05 -8.51 3.99
CA GLU A 70 -8.01 -7.52 4.50
C GLU A 70 -8.56 -7.86 5.90
N ALA A 71 -8.78 -9.15 6.19
CA ALA A 71 -9.19 -9.60 7.51
C ALA A 71 -8.14 -9.28 8.59
N VAL A 72 -6.85 -9.28 8.25
CA VAL A 72 -5.80 -8.87 9.18
C VAL A 72 -5.87 -7.38 9.48
N HIS A 73 -6.09 -6.52 8.47
CA HIS A 73 -6.26 -5.09 8.71
C HIS A 73 -7.41 -4.80 9.68
N VAL A 74 -8.53 -5.51 9.53
CA VAL A 74 -9.65 -5.44 10.48
C VAL A 74 -9.23 -5.92 11.87
N LYS A 75 -8.60 -7.11 11.96
CA LYS A 75 -8.18 -7.71 13.23
C LYS A 75 -7.21 -6.82 14.00
N LYS A 76 -6.29 -6.16 13.29
CA LYS A 76 -5.27 -5.27 13.86
C LYS A 76 -5.73 -3.83 14.03
N ARG A 77 -6.93 -3.49 13.54
CA ARG A 77 -7.56 -2.17 13.62
C ARG A 77 -6.71 -1.10 12.96
N ASP A 78 -6.20 -1.41 11.78
CA ASP A 78 -5.16 -0.62 11.11
C ASP A 78 -5.64 0.79 10.77
N VAL A 79 -6.92 0.93 10.42
CA VAL A 79 -7.57 2.23 10.23
C VAL A 79 -7.47 3.10 11.49
N LEU A 80 -7.82 2.55 12.67
CA LEU A 80 -7.76 3.29 13.94
C LEU A 80 -6.31 3.55 14.36
N THR A 81 -5.44 2.55 14.26
CA THR A 81 -4.03 2.68 14.61
C THR A 81 -3.34 3.74 13.74
N ALA A 82 -3.64 3.77 12.44
CA ALA A 82 -3.10 4.77 11.52
C ALA A 82 -3.55 6.18 11.91
N GLN A 83 -4.85 6.36 12.21
CA GLN A 83 -5.39 7.64 12.68
C GLN A 83 -4.72 8.09 13.97
N LEU A 84 -4.63 7.22 14.99
CA LEU A 84 -4.02 7.55 16.28
C LEU A 84 -2.55 7.95 16.14
N LEU A 85 -1.78 7.22 15.33
CA LEU A 85 -0.37 7.52 15.11
C LEU A 85 -0.17 8.80 14.28
N GLN A 86 -1.06 9.09 13.31
CA GLN A 86 -1.07 10.37 12.60
C GLN A 86 -1.36 11.55 13.54
N PHE A 87 -2.35 11.42 14.42
CA PHE A 87 -2.63 12.44 15.43
C PHE A 87 -1.45 12.62 16.40
N ALA A 88 -0.84 11.53 16.87
CA ALA A 88 0.34 11.60 17.73
C ALA A 88 1.52 12.31 17.03
N PHE A 89 1.75 12.01 15.75
CA PHE A 89 2.77 12.70 14.95
C PHE A 89 2.52 14.21 14.88
N ILE A 90 1.28 14.62 14.56
CA ILE A 90 0.92 16.04 14.50
C ILE A 90 1.14 16.72 15.86
N MET A 91 0.74 16.08 16.96
CA MET A 91 0.97 16.61 18.31
C MET A 91 2.45 16.78 18.63
N VAL A 92 3.28 15.77 18.37
CA VAL A 92 4.73 15.83 18.63
C VAL A 92 5.38 16.94 17.80
N ILE A 93 5.06 17.02 16.51
CA ILE A 93 5.60 18.08 15.63
C ILE A 93 5.12 19.46 16.10
N SER A 94 3.87 19.60 16.52
CA SER A 94 3.34 20.86 17.02
C SER A 94 4.03 21.30 18.32
N SER A 95 4.31 20.36 19.23
CA SER A 95 5.08 20.63 20.46
C SER A 95 6.53 21.04 20.16
N ILE A 96 7.17 20.41 19.17
CA ILE A 96 8.52 20.79 18.73
C ILE A 96 8.51 22.20 18.15
N ILE A 97 7.56 22.51 17.26
CA ILE A 97 7.42 23.85 16.67
C ILE A 97 7.19 24.90 17.77
N ALA A 98 6.31 24.62 18.73
CA ALA A 98 6.05 25.52 19.85
C ALA A 98 7.31 25.77 20.70
N GLY A 99 8.07 24.72 21.04
CA GLY A 99 9.32 24.86 21.81
C GLY A 99 10.40 25.62 21.04
N VAL A 100 10.54 25.40 19.73
CA VAL A 100 11.45 26.16 18.87
C VAL A 100 11.01 27.62 18.79
N TYR A 101 9.70 27.89 18.66
CA TYR A 101 9.18 29.24 18.66
C TYR A 101 9.46 29.95 19.98
N GLU A 102 9.21 29.32 21.13
CA GLU A 102 9.49 29.89 22.45
C GLU A 102 10.99 30.21 22.63
N ALA A 103 11.87 29.32 22.20
CA ALA A 103 13.33 29.49 22.34
C ALA A 103 13.93 30.53 21.39
N ALA A 104 13.35 30.71 20.19
CA ALA A 104 13.95 31.49 19.10
C ALA A 104 13.00 32.53 18.48
N ALA A 105 11.93 32.93 19.18
CA ALA A 105 10.86 33.80 18.66
C ALA A 105 11.40 35.02 17.93
N HIS A 106 12.32 35.78 18.54
CA HIS A 106 12.85 37.00 17.96
C HIS A 106 13.56 36.78 16.62
N TRP A 107 14.35 35.71 16.51
CA TRP A 107 15.04 35.36 15.26
C TRP A 107 14.05 34.89 14.19
N LEU A 108 13.08 34.05 14.57
CA LEU A 108 12.05 33.51 13.67
C LEU A 108 11.15 34.63 13.12
N GLU A 109 10.80 35.61 13.96
CA GLU A 109 10.02 36.82 13.61
C GLU A 109 10.82 37.81 12.74
N THR A 110 12.14 37.85 12.89
CA THR A 110 13.01 38.63 12.00
C THR A 110 13.10 37.98 10.62
N HIS A 111 13.11 36.66 10.54
CA HIS A 111 13.29 35.88 9.31
C HIS A 111 12.00 35.16 8.86
N ARG A 112 10.83 35.79 9.03
CA ARG A 112 9.50 35.15 8.84
C ARG A 112 9.35 34.38 7.53
N ALA A 113 9.81 34.95 6.41
CA ALA A 113 9.71 34.31 5.10
C ALA A 113 10.55 33.02 5.04
N ALA A 114 11.81 33.06 5.50
CA ALA A 114 12.68 31.89 5.54
C ALA A 114 12.15 30.84 6.53
N THR A 115 11.70 31.24 7.72
CA THR A 115 11.08 30.36 8.70
C THR A 115 9.87 29.61 8.11
N PHE A 116 8.98 30.34 7.43
CA PHE A 116 7.82 29.74 6.79
C PHE A 116 8.22 28.75 5.71
N LEU A 117 9.11 29.13 4.79
CA LEU A 117 9.53 28.26 3.69
C LEU A 117 10.21 26.98 4.20
N ILE A 118 11.13 27.10 5.17
CA ILE A 118 11.82 25.95 5.76
C ILE A 118 10.82 25.05 6.48
N GLY A 119 9.96 25.62 7.34
CA GLY A 119 8.96 24.85 8.07
C GLY A 119 7.96 24.14 7.15
N TRP A 120 7.47 24.84 6.13
CA TRP A 120 6.59 24.29 5.10
C TRP A 120 7.25 23.14 4.35
N THR A 121 8.45 23.35 3.83
CA THR A 121 9.20 22.32 3.09
C THR A 121 9.45 21.09 3.96
N LEU A 122 9.84 21.28 5.23
CA LEU A 122 10.03 20.16 6.15
C LEU A 122 8.73 19.37 6.36
N ILE A 123 7.59 20.03 6.58
CA ILE A 123 6.31 19.34 6.80
C ILE A 123 5.87 18.58 5.55
N VAL A 124 5.98 19.21 4.36
CA VAL A 124 5.60 18.60 3.07
C VAL A 124 6.43 17.37 2.76
N LEU A 125 7.69 17.30 3.22
CA LEU A 125 8.54 16.12 3.03
C LEU A 125 8.34 15.07 4.13
N LEU A 126 8.27 15.49 5.40
CA LEU A 126 8.23 14.59 6.55
C LEU A 126 6.89 13.85 6.68
N TYR A 127 5.76 14.54 6.44
CA TYR A 127 4.45 13.91 6.67
C TYR A 127 4.16 12.77 5.68
N PRO A 128 4.36 12.91 4.35
CA PRO A 128 4.20 11.80 3.42
C PRO A 128 5.15 10.64 3.71
N ALA A 129 6.42 10.93 4.07
CA ALA A 129 7.39 9.89 4.43
C ALA A 129 6.95 9.11 5.68
N PHE A 130 6.49 9.81 6.72
CA PHE A 130 5.94 9.17 7.92
C PHE A 130 4.70 8.32 7.61
N ARG A 131 3.77 8.85 6.80
CA ARG A 131 2.55 8.13 6.41
C ARG A 131 2.87 6.89 5.58
N SER A 132 3.77 7.03 4.60
CA SER A 132 4.24 5.94 3.75
C SER A 132 4.84 4.84 4.60
N TRP A 133 5.79 5.17 5.47
CA TRP A 133 6.38 4.22 6.42
C TRP A 133 5.33 3.47 7.25
N LEU A 134 4.38 4.22 7.81
CA LEU A 134 3.35 3.66 8.67
C LEU A 134 2.45 2.66 7.94
N VAL A 135 1.96 3.02 6.75
CA VAL A 135 1.07 2.16 5.96
C VAL A 135 1.83 0.96 5.42
N GLN A 136 3.04 1.15 4.89
CA GLN A 136 3.87 0.05 4.40
C GLN A 136 4.14 -0.99 5.49
N TRP A 137 4.44 -0.57 6.72
CA TRP A 137 4.57 -1.50 7.84
C TRP A 137 3.31 -2.34 8.06
N MET A 138 2.13 -1.71 7.98
CA MET A 138 0.85 -2.40 8.12
C MET A 138 0.61 -3.41 6.99
N GLU A 139 0.95 -3.07 5.75
CA GLU A 139 0.84 -3.94 4.57
C GLU A 139 1.71 -5.19 4.71
N VAL A 140 3.01 -5.03 5.02
CA VAL A 140 3.94 -6.16 5.18
C VAL A 140 3.50 -7.07 6.33
N ARG A 141 2.97 -6.47 7.40
CA ARG A 141 2.39 -7.24 8.51
C ARG A 141 1.12 -7.97 8.09
N ALA A 142 0.26 -7.34 7.31
CA ALA A 142 -0.98 -7.94 6.80
C ALA A 142 -0.72 -9.10 5.84
N ASP A 143 0.30 -9.00 4.98
CA ASP A 143 0.76 -10.10 4.11
C ASP A 143 1.14 -11.34 4.91
N HIS A 144 2.08 -11.18 5.84
CA HIS A 144 2.62 -12.32 6.58
C HIS A 144 1.65 -12.90 7.62
N LEU A 145 0.81 -12.08 8.23
CA LEU A 145 -0.26 -12.59 9.10
C LEU A 145 -1.40 -13.19 8.28
N GLY A 146 -1.74 -12.62 7.13
CA GLY A 146 -2.79 -13.12 6.25
C GLY A 146 -2.42 -14.50 5.73
N ALA A 147 -1.15 -14.71 5.39
CA ALA A 147 -0.61 -16.01 5.02
C ALA A 147 -0.87 -17.10 6.09
N THR A 148 -0.90 -16.77 7.39
CA THR A 148 -1.21 -17.74 8.45
C THR A 148 -2.67 -18.21 8.45
N LEU A 149 -3.56 -17.50 7.75
CA LEU A 149 -4.97 -17.85 7.62
C LEU A 149 -5.22 -18.76 6.40
N LEU A 150 -4.21 -18.95 5.55
CA LEU A 150 -4.26 -19.72 4.32
C LEU A 150 -3.64 -21.10 4.53
N ASP A 151 -4.19 -22.11 3.85
CA ASP A 151 -3.68 -23.48 3.95
C ASP A 151 -2.31 -23.61 3.28
N GLY A 152 -2.08 -22.90 2.17
CA GLY A 152 -0.79 -22.84 1.48
C GLY A 152 0.18 -21.78 2.02
N GLY A 153 -0.12 -21.15 3.16
CA GLY A 153 0.81 -20.23 3.83
C GLY A 153 1.29 -19.07 2.96
N ASN A 154 2.59 -18.77 3.07
CA ASN A 154 3.24 -17.70 2.31
C ASN A 154 3.20 -17.93 0.79
N ASP A 155 3.29 -19.18 0.32
CA ASP A 155 3.29 -19.48 -1.12
C ASP A 155 1.93 -19.12 -1.74
N GLN A 156 0.84 -19.47 -1.05
CA GLN A 156 -0.50 -19.10 -1.49
C GLN A 156 -0.70 -17.58 -1.47
N MET A 157 -0.23 -16.88 -0.43
CA MET A 157 -0.32 -15.42 -0.36
C MET A 157 0.52 -14.75 -1.47
N ALA A 158 1.74 -15.22 -1.71
CA ALA A 158 2.62 -14.69 -2.74
C ALA A 158 2.01 -14.89 -4.15
N ASN A 159 1.39 -16.04 -4.39
CA ASN A 159 0.69 -16.30 -5.64
C ASN A 159 -0.56 -15.42 -5.80
N ALA A 160 -1.32 -15.22 -4.71
CA ALA A 160 -2.47 -14.31 -4.71
C ALA A 160 -2.07 -12.88 -5.09
N LEU A 161 -1.00 -12.35 -4.47
CA LEU A 161 -0.46 -11.02 -4.79
C LEU A 161 0.07 -10.93 -6.23
N ALA A 162 0.73 -11.98 -6.73
CA ALA A 162 1.21 -12.01 -8.11
C ALA A 162 0.07 -11.98 -9.13
N ILE A 163 -1.00 -12.75 -8.87
CA ILE A 163 -2.22 -12.74 -9.70
C ILE A 163 -2.89 -11.37 -9.61
N LEU A 164 -3.01 -10.80 -8.41
CA LEU A 164 -3.63 -9.48 -8.23
C LEU A 164 -2.87 -8.39 -8.99
N SER A 165 -1.54 -8.33 -8.83
CA SER A 165 -0.67 -7.39 -9.54
C SER A 165 -0.86 -7.47 -11.05
N LYS A 166 -0.77 -8.68 -11.60
CA LYS A 166 -0.91 -8.88 -13.05
C LYS A 166 -2.26 -8.39 -13.56
N ASN A 167 -3.35 -8.65 -12.84
CA ASN A 167 -4.69 -8.20 -13.24
C ASN A 167 -4.86 -6.68 -13.09
N GLN A 168 -4.24 -6.07 -12.08
CA GLN A 168 -4.21 -4.61 -11.92
C GLN A 168 -3.43 -3.94 -13.07
N ASP A 169 -2.27 -4.46 -13.42
CA ASP A 169 -1.44 -3.95 -14.51
C ASP A 169 -2.22 -4.03 -15.85
N GLN A 170 -2.87 -5.17 -16.12
CA GLN A 170 -3.70 -5.35 -17.31
C GLN A 170 -4.93 -4.41 -17.34
N ALA A 171 -5.57 -4.16 -16.20
CA ALA A 171 -6.69 -3.23 -16.13
C ALA A 171 -6.26 -1.78 -16.42
N ILE A 172 -5.07 -1.39 -15.95
CA ILE A 172 -4.48 -0.07 -16.23
C ILE A 172 -4.14 0.04 -17.72
N GLU A 173 -3.49 -0.96 -18.31
CA GLU A 173 -3.19 -0.98 -19.75
C GLU A 173 -4.45 -0.83 -20.61
N GLN A 174 -5.51 -1.56 -20.26
CA GLN A 174 -6.80 -1.45 -20.96
C GLN A 174 -7.42 -0.06 -20.80
N ALA A 175 -7.42 0.50 -19.58
CA ALA A 175 -7.92 1.85 -19.35
C ALA A 175 -7.14 2.89 -20.17
N HIS A 176 -5.81 2.75 -20.25
CA HIS A 176 -4.95 3.61 -21.07
C HIS A 176 -5.23 3.46 -22.56
N SER A 177 -5.41 2.23 -23.07
CA SER A 177 -5.76 2.03 -24.48
C SER A 177 -7.12 2.64 -24.83
N TYR A 178 -8.12 2.53 -23.94
CA TYR A 178 -9.41 3.21 -24.14
C TYR A 178 -9.30 4.73 -24.13
N HIS A 179 -8.41 5.30 -23.32
CA HIS A 179 -8.16 6.75 -23.33
C HIS A 179 -7.45 7.22 -24.61
N ILE A 180 -6.57 6.41 -25.19
CA ILE A 180 -5.92 6.71 -26.48
C ILE A 180 -6.94 6.59 -27.63
N ASP A 181 -7.70 5.50 -27.70
CA ASP A 181 -8.72 5.29 -28.73
C ASP A 181 -9.86 6.32 -28.68
N ALA A 182 -10.20 6.83 -27.49
CA ALA A 182 -11.17 7.91 -27.33
C ALA A 182 -10.62 9.25 -27.84
N LYS A 183 -9.31 9.47 -27.69
CA LYS A 183 -8.61 10.66 -28.17
C LYS A 183 -8.41 10.64 -29.70
N GLU A 184 -8.10 9.47 -30.28
CA GLU A 184 -8.05 9.29 -31.74
C GLU A 184 -9.40 9.48 -32.44
N LYS A 185 -10.54 9.37 -31.71
CA LYS A 185 -11.87 9.65 -32.27
C LYS A 185 -12.28 11.12 -32.22
N ASP A 186 -11.63 11.93 -31.40
CA ASP A 186 -11.89 13.37 -31.28
C ASP A 186 -10.86 14.20 -32.09
N ASP A 187 -9.68 13.65 -32.39
CA ASP A 187 -8.56 14.36 -33.02
C ASP A 187 -8.33 13.97 -34.51
N GLU A 188 -9.37 14.03 -35.36
CA GLU A 188 -9.18 14.10 -36.83
C GLU A 188 -8.70 15.49 -37.32
N GLU A 189 -8.48 16.45 -36.42
CA GLU A 189 -7.74 17.68 -36.69
C GLU A 189 -6.77 18.02 -35.54
N GLU A 190 -5.51 18.24 -35.92
CA GLU A 190 -4.38 18.80 -35.12
C GLU A 190 -3.47 17.83 -34.34
N ASP A 191 -2.39 17.48 -35.05
CA ASP A 191 -0.99 17.49 -34.59
C ASP A 191 -0.46 16.38 -33.66
N ALA A 192 0.13 15.39 -34.34
CA ALA A 192 1.42 14.76 -34.08
C ALA A 192 2.24 15.27 -32.87
N PHE A 193 2.03 14.65 -31.72
CA PHE A 193 3.08 14.42 -30.72
C PHE A 193 2.93 13.02 -30.13
N ALA A 194 3.55 12.06 -30.80
CA ALA A 194 3.79 10.73 -30.26
C ALA A 194 5.06 10.78 -29.41
N GLU A 195 4.94 10.62 -28.09
CA GLU A 195 6.05 10.24 -27.23
C GLU A 195 5.70 9.00 -26.40
N ASP A 196 6.27 7.90 -26.89
CA ASP A 196 6.88 6.78 -26.17
C ASP A 196 6.08 6.06 -25.07
N GLY A 197 5.18 5.19 -25.53
CA GLY A 197 4.79 4.00 -24.79
C GLY A 197 5.76 2.85 -25.07
N SER A 198 6.85 2.74 -24.30
CA SER A 198 7.66 1.52 -24.26
C SER A 198 8.26 1.28 -22.87
N PHE A 199 7.47 0.74 -21.93
CA PHE A 199 8.02 0.14 -20.71
C PHE A 199 8.62 -1.23 -21.02
N THR A 200 9.81 -1.20 -21.61
CA THR A 200 10.76 -2.30 -21.45
C THR A 200 11.32 -2.24 -20.02
N PHE A 201 11.73 -3.38 -19.49
CA PHE A 201 12.31 -3.54 -18.14
C PHE A 201 13.69 -2.85 -18.08
N GLU A 202 13.75 -1.53 -18.30
CA GLU A 202 14.91 -0.71 -17.99
C GLU A 202 15.12 -0.76 -16.47
N ARG A 203 16.38 -0.87 -16.03
CA ARG A 203 16.71 -0.84 -14.61
C ARG A 203 16.11 0.44 -14.03
N GLU A 204 15.10 0.30 -13.17
CA GLU A 204 14.46 1.44 -12.52
C GLU A 204 15.52 2.33 -11.86
N ASP A 205 15.51 3.61 -12.23
CA ASP A 205 16.40 4.61 -11.65
C ASP A 205 16.29 4.63 -10.13
N TRP A 206 17.40 4.96 -9.46
CA TRP A 206 17.48 4.94 -8.00
C TRP A 206 16.43 5.87 -7.35
N PHE A 207 16.09 6.99 -8.01
CA PHE A 207 15.09 7.91 -7.51
C PHE A 207 13.67 7.31 -7.56
N SER A 208 13.36 6.51 -8.60
CA SER A 208 12.10 5.78 -8.69
C SER A 208 11.98 4.76 -7.54
N ARG A 209 13.06 4.01 -7.27
CA ARG A 209 13.11 3.09 -6.13
C ARG A 209 12.96 3.84 -4.80
N PHE A 210 13.67 4.95 -4.63
CA PHE A 210 13.56 5.82 -3.46
C PHE A 210 12.10 6.26 -3.24
N SER A 211 11.46 6.81 -4.27
CA SER A 211 10.08 7.28 -4.21
C SER A 211 9.12 6.15 -3.83
N LYS A 212 9.25 4.97 -4.44
CA LYS A 212 8.40 3.82 -4.13
C LYS A 212 8.57 3.33 -2.69
N PHE A 213 9.78 3.27 -2.16
CA PHE A 213 10.01 2.80 -0.80
C PHE A 213 9.74 3.85 0.28
N GLN A 214 9.90 5.14 0.00
CA GLN A 214 9.81 6.19 1.03
C GLN A 214 8.53 7.02 0.95
N LEU A 215 7.88 7.11 -0.22
CA LEU A 215 6.75 8.01 -0.45
C LEU A 215 5.47 7.30 -0.89
N SER A 216 5.56 6.09 -1.46
CA SER A 216 4.37 5.31 -1.84
C SER A 216 3.61 4.78 -0.62
N PRO A 217 2.26 4.77 -0.63
CA PRO A 217 1.47 4.17 0.45
C PRO A 217 1.66 2.65 0.56
N HIS A 218 1.97 1.95 -0.53
CA HIS A 218 2.18 0.51 -0.54
C HIS A 218 3.65 0.17 -0.84
N PRO A 219 4.22 -0.87 -0.18
CA PRO A 219 5.54 -1.37 -0.56
C PRO A 219 5.48 -1.91 -1.99
N PRO A 220 6.60 -1.90 -2.73
CA PRO A 220 6.63 -2.44 -4.08
C PRO A 220 6.13 -3.89 -4.12
N MET A 221 5.24 -4.19 -5.08
CA MET A 221 4.58 -5.49 -5.15
C MET A 221 5.57 -6.65 -5.34
N TYR A 222 6.61 -6.45 -6.17
CA TYR A 222 7.67 -7.44 -6.35
C TYR A 222 8.38 -7.77 -5.02
N TRP A 223 8.58 -6.77 -4.16
CA TRP A 223 9.25 -6.93 -2.87
C TRP A 223 8.35 -7.72 -1.92
N ARG A 224 7.05 -7.43 -1.88
CA ARG A 224 6.06 -8.17 -1.07
C ARG A 224 6.01 -9.65 -1.46
N ILE A 225 5.96 -9.93 -2.77
CA ILE A 225 5.96 -11.30 -3.30
C ILE A 225 7.28 -12.02 -2.96
N HIS A 226 8.41 -11.33 -3.15
CA HIS A 226 9.73 -11.88 -2.83
C HIS A 226 9.89 -12.17 -1.33
N SER A 227 9.45 -11.26 -0.46
CA SER A 227 9.58 -11.41 1.00
C SER A 227 8.74 -12.59 1.50
N LEU A 228 7.55 -12.82 0.96
CA LEU A 228 6.73 -14.00 1.26
C LEU A 228 7.43 -15.29 0.83
N ARG A 229 7.98 -15.33 -0.39
CA ARG A 229 8.65 -16.53 -0.93
C ARG A 229 9.97 -16.88 -0.24
N THR A 230 10.64 -15.90 0.36
CA THR A 230 11.97 -16.07 0.98
C THR A 230 11.93 -16.18 2.50
N THR A 231 10.76 -16.00 3.11
CA THR A 231 10.61 -16.07 4.56
C THR A 231 9.60 -17.13 4.96
N GLU A 232 9.69 -17.62 6.20
CA GLU A 232 8.73 -18.58 6.74
C GLU A 232 7.37 -17.92 7.01
N THR A 233 6.29 -18.72 7.02
CA THR A 233 4.93 -18.23 7.29
C THR A 233 4.80 -17.62 8.69
N GLY A 234 4.08 -16.50 8.79
CA GLY A 234 3.81 -15.79 10.05
C GLY A 234 4.60 -14.51 10.24
N TRP A 235 4.25 -13.74 11.28
CA TRP A 235 4.84 -12.42 11.53
C TRP A 235 5.88 -12.45 12.66
N SER A 236 7.00 -11.75 12.46
CA SER A 236 8.03 -11.58 13.49
C SER A 236 8.70 -10.21 13.40
N THR A 237 9.34 -9.80 14.50
CA THR A 237 10.14 -8.56 14.53
C THR A 237 11.35 -8.61 13.59
N GLN A 238 11.83 -9.80 13.25
CA GLN A 238 12.89 -9.98 12.26
C GLN A 238 12.41 -9.57 10.87
N LYS A 239 11.17 -9.88 10.48
CA LYS A 239 10.60 -9.46 9.19
C LYS A 239 10.43 -7.95 9.10
N LEU A 240 10.05 -7.30 10.19
CA LEU A 240 10.03 -5.83 10.28
C LEU A 240 11.43 -5.23 10.07
N ARG A 241 12.47 -5.82 10.66
CA ARG A 241 13.86 -5.38 10.45
C ARG A 241 14.33 -5.62 9.01
N LEU A 242 13.96 -6.76 8.41
CA LEU A 242 14.27 -7.06 7.01
C LEU A 242 13.64 -6.03 6.08
N TRP A 243 12.35 -5.76 6.23
CA TRP A 243 11.66 -4.71 5.49
C TRP A 243 12.32 -3.35 5.67
N TRP A 244 12.58 -2.94 6.92
CA TRP A 244 13.21 -1.65 7.18
C TRP A 244 14.60 -1.54 6.54
N ARG A 245 15.42 -2.60 6.64
CA ARG A 245 16.73 -2.65 5.98
C ARG A 245 16.58 -2.50 4.46
N ASP A 246 15.63 -3.21 3.87
CA ASP A 246 15.44 -3.22 2.42
C ASP A 246 14.88 -1.88 1.92
N CYS A 247 13.99 -1.22 2.68
CA CYS A 247 13.57 0.17 2.39
C CYS A 247 14.77 1.10 2.26
N TRP A 248 15.73 1.03 3.19
CA TRP A 248 16.93 1.86 3.12
C TRP A 248 17.87 1.42 2.00
N ARG A 249 18.16 0.13 1.91
CA ARG A 249 19.08 -0.42 0.90
C ARG A 249 18.59 -0.10 -0.51
N GLU A 250 17.32 -0.35 -0.82
CA GLU A 250 16.80 -0.16 -2.17
C GLU A 250 16.66 1.31 -2.58
N SER A 251 16.43 2.18 -1.60
CA SER A 251 16.42 3.63 -1.77
C SER A 251 17.80 4.25 -2.03
N LEU A 252 18.91 3.53 -1.88
CA LEU A 252 20.24 4.07 -2.12
C LEU A 252 20.58 4.17 -3.62
N PRO A 253 21.33 5.21 -4.04
CA PRO A 253 21.95 5.26 -5.35
C PRO A 253 22.89 4.07 -5.59
N ASP A 254 22.99 3.62 -6.85
CA ASP A 254 23.76 2.43 -7.20
C ASP A 254 25.26 2.57 -6.86
N PHE A 255 25.84 3.76 -7.03
CA PHE A 255 27.23 4.02 -6.65
C PHE A 255 27.47 3.87 -5.14
N VAL A 256 26.46 4.16 -4.30
CA VAL A 256 26.56 3.98 -2.84
C VAL A 256 26.47 2.51 -2.48
N LYS A 257 25.59 1.76 -3.15
CA LYS A 257 25.46 0.31 -2.99
C LYS A 257 26.78 -0.40 -3.33
N GLU A 258 27.38 -0.06 -4.47
CA GLU A 258 28.69 -0.56 -4.90
C GLU A 258 29.79 -0.25 -3.89
N TRP A 259 29.83 0.99 -3.36
CA TRP A 259 30.79 1.39 -2.33
C TRP A 259 30.63 0.62 -1.02
N LEU A 260 29.39 0.29 -0.64
CA LEU A 260 29.05 -0.44 0.58
C LEU A 260 29.12 -1.97 0.41
N HIS A 261 29.38 -2.48 -0.80
CA HIS A 261 29.30 -3.91 -1.14
C HIS A 261 27.96 -4.55 -0.77
N ILE A 262 26.86 -3.80 -0.94
CA ILE A 262 25.48 -4.25 -0.72
C ILE A 262 24.64 -4.10 -1.98
#